data_AF-A0A174U013-F1
#
_entry.id   AF-A0A174U013-F1
#
_cell.length_a   1.000
_cell.length_b   1.000
_cell.length_c   1.000
_cell.angle_alpha   90.00
_cell.angle_beta   90.00
_cell.angle_gamma   90.00
#
_symmetry.space_group_name_H-M   'P 1'
#
loop_
_entity.id
_entity.type
_entity.pdbx_description
1 polymer ?
#
loop_
_entity_poly.entity_id
_entity_poly.type
_entity_poly.pdbx_seq_one_letter_code
_entity_poly.pdbx_strand_id
1 'polypeptide(L)'
;MNIMQTIGVSLCGAELKQIKDAIDLAKEISPGSEGTATLWADGKKVSWEAAAFAAGTMGDMLDWEDCSGTGHSSAGVIPTAVIAAEVLKKSGKDLLTAVVAEYEVYQRVALAGDTNIVGFNIFACLF
;
A
#
# COMPACT_ATOMS: atom_id res chain seq x y z
N MET A 1 4.17 10.06 -10.68
CA MET A 1 4.55 10.97 -9.57
C MET A 1 4.31 10.32 -8.20
N ASN A 2 3.34 9.40 -8.07
CA ASN A 2 2.91 8.88 -6.77
C ASN A 2 3.86 7.86 -6.11
N ILE A 3 4.60 7.03 -6.86
CA ILE A 3 5.45 5.97 -6.24
C ILE A 3 6.43 6.52 -5.20
N MET A 4 7.23 7.54 -5.56
CA MET A 4 8.19 8.12 -4.62
C MET A 4 7.49 8.84 -3.46
N GLN A 5 6.37 9.52 -3.73
CA GLN A 5 5.57 10.19 -2.71
C GLN A 5 5.06 9.19 -1.67
N THR A 6 4.38 8.12 -2.11
CA THR A 6 3.81 7.10 -1.23
C THR A 6 4.88 6.39 -0.39
N ILE A 7 6.03 6.05 -0.99
CA ILE A 7 7.16 5.49 -0.23
C ILE A 7 7.67 6.51 0.81
N GLY A 8 7.80 7.78 0.42
CA GLY A 8 8.24 8.85 1.30
C GLY A 8 7.34 9.03 2.52
N VAL A 9 6.02 9.12 2.33
CA VAL A 9 5.07 9.28 3.44
C VAL A 9 4.99 8.02 4.30
N SER A 10 5.08 6.83 3.69
CA SER A 10 5.13 5.56 4.44
C SER A 10 6.30 5.54 5.42
N LEU A 11 7.48 5.93 4.96
CA LEU A 11 8.69 5.99 5.79
C LEU A 11 8.66 7.14 6.81
N CYS A 12 7.97 8.24 6.51
CA CYS A 12 7.78 9.35 7.44
C CYS A 12 7.01 8.91 8.70
N GLY A 13 6.03 8.00 8.56
CA GLY A 13 5.24 7.44 9.65
C GLY A 13 5.93 6.34 10.45
N ALA A 14 7.16 5.92 10.10
CA ALA A 14 7.81 4.72 10.66
C ALA A 14 7.94 4.72 12.20
N GLU A 15 8.06 5.90 12.81
CA GLU A 15 8.24 6.03 14.26
C GLU A 15 6.92 6.02 15.06
N LEU A 16 5.77 6.10 14.39
CA LEU A 16 4.46 6.05 15.02
C LEU A 16 4.21 4.70 15.69
N LYS A 17 3.57 4.71 16.85
CA LYS A 17 3.29 3.48 17.61
C LYS A 17 2.50 2.47 16.78
N GLN A 18 1.48 2.94 16.06
CA GLN A 18 0.60 2.10 15.23
C GLN A 18 1.38 1.39 14.12
N ILE A 19 2.40 2.04 13.56
CA ILE A 19 3.28 1.44 12.56
C ILE A 19 4.22 0.43 13.17
N LYS A 20 4.80 0.73 14.34
CA LYS A 20 5.61 -0.23 15.09
C LYS A 20 4.81 -1.49 15.45
N ASP A 21 3.58 -1.31 15.92
CA ASP A 21 2.66 -2.41 16.21
C ASP A 21 2.36 -3.24 14.95
N ALA A 22 2.13 -2.61 13.79
CA ALA A 22 1.90 -3.30 12.52
C ALA A 22 3.13 -4.07 12.03
N ILE A 23 4.32 -3.50 12.18
CA ILE A 23 5.60 -4.14 11.86
C ILE A 23 5.84 -5.36 12.77
N ASP A 24 5.53 -5.24 14.06
CA ASP A 24 5.69 -6.34 15.00
C ASP A 24 4.67 -7.46 14.76
N LEU A 25 3.42 -7.10 14.45
CA LEU A 25 2.41 -8.07 14.02
C LEU A 25 2.85 -8.79 12.73
N ALA A 26 3.39 -8.07 11.75
CA ALA A 26 3.89 -8.68 10.52
C ALA A 26 5.01 -9.71 10.77
N LYS A 27 5.86 -9.48 11.78
CA LYS A 27 6.87 -10.48 12.20
C LYS A 27 6.22 -11.68 12.89
N GLU A 28 5.19 -11.45 13.71
CA GLU A 28 4.49 -12.50 14.45
C GLU A 28 3.71 -13.45 13.53
N ILE A 29 3.00 -12.91 12.53
CA ILE A 29 2.19 -13.69 11.57
C ILE A 29 3.02 -14.38 10.48
N SER A 30 4.35 -14.17 10.48
CA SER A 30 5.30 -14.83 9.57
C SER A 30 6.35 -15.69 10.32
N PRO A 31 5.96 -16.65 11.19
CA PRO A 31 6.91 -17.43 11.98
C PRO A 31 7.49 -18.61 11.16
N GLY A 32 8.67 -18.43 10.56
CA GLY A 32 9.37 -19.50 9.85
C GLY A 32 9.98 -19.08 8.51
N SER A 33 11.04 -19.77 8.11
CA SER A 33 11.96 -19.38 7.05
C SER A 33 11.42 -19.58 5.62
N GLU A 34 10.66 -18.61 5.10
CA GLU A 34 10.48 -18.37 3.65
C GLU A 34 10.27 -16.87 3.35
N GLY A 35 10.91 -15.98 4.12
CA GLY A 35 10.74 -14.54 3.93
C GLY A 35 11.28 -14.07 2.58
N THR A 36 10.38 -13.73 1.65
CA THR A 36 10.71 -13.28 0.29
C THR A 36 10.71 -11.76 0.15
N ALA A 37 10.06 -11.04 1.06
CA ALA A 37 9.84 -9.60 1.00
C ALA A 37 10.50 -8.86 2.17
N THR A 38 10.94 -7.63 1.93
CA THR A 38 11.56 -6.77 2.96
C THR A 38 10.52 -5.92 3.67
N LEU A 39 10.48 -5.96 5.00
CA LEU A 39 9.72 -4.99 5.80
C LEU A 39 10.31 -3.58 5.65
N TRP A 40 9.46 -2.62 5.31
CA TRP A 40 9.86 -1.22 5.27
C TRP A 40 10.21 -0.71 6.67
N ALA A 41 11.18 0.19 6.78
CA ALA A 41 11.77 0.73 8.01
C ALA A 41 12.47 -0.28 8.96
N ASP A 42 12.17 -1.58 8.90
CA ASP A 42 12.77 -2.62 9.76
C ASP A 42 13.85 -3.45 9.05
N GLY A 43 13.67 -3.74 7.76
CA GLY A 43 14.65 -4.47 6.94
C GLY A 43 14.64 -5.99 7.12
N LYS A 44 13.90 -6.56 8.09
CA LYS A 44 13.73 -8.01 8.18
C LYS A 44 12.98 -8.57 6.97
N LYS A 45 13.28 -9.83 6.66
CA LYS A 45 12.55 -10.61 5.66
C LYS A 45 11.38 -11.34 6.31
N VAL A 46 10.21 -11.19 5.72
CA VAL A 46 8.95 -11.85 6.12
C VAL A 46 8.21 -12.34 4.88
N SER A 47 7.08 -13.04 5.05
CA SER A 47 6.22 -13.40 3.94
C SER A 47 5.78 -12.14 3.17
N TRP A 48 5.62 -12.26 1.86
CA TRP A 48 5.13 -11.18 1.00
C TRP A 48 3.79 -10.58 1.46
N GLU A 49 2.85 -11.37 2.00
CA GLU A 49 1.59 -10.84 2.54
C GLU A 49 1.80 -10.01 3.81
N ALA A 50 2.67 -10.48 4.72
CA ALA A 50 2.98 -9.77 5.95
C ALA A 50 3.70 -8.44 5.66
N ALA A 51 4.63 -8.43 4.69
CA ALA A 51 5.28 -7.21 4.25
C ALA A 51 4.27 -6.23 3.62
N ALA A 52 3.36 -6.73 2.78
CA ALA A 52 2.36 -5.90 2.12
C ALA A 52 1.36 -5.30 3.13
N PHE A 53 0.96 -6.06 4.13
CA PHE A 53 0.15 -5.57 5.26
C PHE A 53 0.82 -4.41 5.99
N ALA A 54 2.07 -4.60 6.42
CA ALA A 54 2.79 -3.55 7.15
C ALA A 54 3.02 -2.32 6.28
N ALA A 55 3.51 -2.49 5.05
CA ALA A 55 3.82 -1.38 4.16
C ALA A 55 2.57 -0.65 3.65
N GLY A 56 1.46 -1.36 3.41
CA GLY A 56 0.17 -0.75 3.11
C GLY A 56 -0.40 0.04 4.30
N THR A 57 -0.27 -0.49 5.51
CA THR A 57 -0.64 0.24 6.73
C THR A 57 0.19 1.52 6.89
N MET A 58 1.49 1.46 6.58
CA MET A 58 2.35 2.66 6.54
C MET A 58 1.90 3.67 5.49
N GLY A 59 1.47 3.17 4.32
CA GLY A 59 1.06 3.97 3.17
C GLY A 59 -0.11 4.91 3.40
N ASP A 60 -0.98 4.62 4.36
CA ASP A 60 -2.21 5.38 4.66
C ASP A 60 -2.21 6.02 6.05
N MET A 61 -1.19 5.75 6.88
CA MET A 61 -1.21 6.11 8.31
C MET A 61 -1.22 7.62 8.58
N LEU A 62 -0.62 8.39 7.67
CA LEU A 62 -0.54 9.85 7.78
C LEU A 62 -1.61 10.58 6.97
N ASP A 63 -2.34 9.87 6.09
CA ASP A 63 -3.32 10.46 5.17
C ASP A 63 -2.67 11.51 4.24
N TRP A 64 -1.45 11.24 3.77
CA TRP A 64 -0.56 12.17 3.03
C TRP A 64 -0.14 11.67 1.64
N GLU A 65 -0.52 10.46 1.31
CA GLU A 65 -0.50 9.91 -0.04
C GLU A 65 -1.59 10.55 -0.89
N ASP A 66 -1.62 10.24 -2.18
CA ASP A 66 -2.61 10.80 -3.09
C ASP A 66 -4.02 10.27 -2.78
N CYS A 67 -4.96 11.20 -2.85
CA CYS A 67 -6.39 10.93 -2.73
C CYS A 67 -7.08 11.33 -4.03
N SER A 68 -7.87 10.42 -4.57
CA SER A 68 -8.83 10.68 -5.65
C SER A 68 -10.23 10.83 -5.08
N GLY A 69 -11.21 11.32 -5.85
CA GLY A 69 -12.61 11.31 -5.42
C GLY A 69 -13.13 9.92 -5.05
N THR A 70 -12.45 8.86 -5.51
CA THR A 70 -12.74 7.46 -5.20
C THR A 70 -11.95 6.89 -4.01
N GLY A 71 -11.04 7.67 -3.41
CA GLY A 71 -10.19 7.26 -2.28
C GLY A 71 -8.69 7.16 -2.58
N HIS A 72 -7.97 6.45 -1.70
CA HIS A 72 -6.50 6.41 -1.59
C HIS A 72 -5.89 5.13 -2.19
N SER A 73 -6.08 4.90 -3.49
CA SER A 73 -5.60 3.68 -4.16
C SER A 73 -4.09 3.43 -3.97
N SER A 74 -3.29 4.51 -4.00
CA SER A 74 -1.84 4.45 -3.86
C SER A 74 -1.33 3.84 -2.57
N ALA A 75 -2.03 4.08 -1.44
CA ALA A 75 -1.71 3.49 -0.15
C ALA A 75 -1.65 1.96 -0.21
N GLY A 76 -2.52 1.34 -1.01
CA GLY A 76 -2.56 -0.10 -1.21
C GLY A 76 -1.64 -0.58 -2.33
N VAL A 77 -1.78 -0.01 -3.53
CA VAL A 77 -1.11 -0.56 -4.73
C VAL A 77 0.39 -0.35 -4.70
N ILE A 78 0.89 0.82 -4.29
CA ILE A 78 2.32 1.11 -4.42
C ILE A 78 3.15 0.19 -3.52
N PRO A 79 2.83 0.03 -2.22
CA PRO A 79 3.54 -0.91 -1.36
C PRO A 79 3.49 -2.34 -1.90
N THR A 80 2.30 -2.79 -2.31
CA THR A 80 2.10 -4.16 -2.81
C THR A 80 2.86 -4.42 -4.10
N ALA A 81 2.86 -3.47 -5.04
CA ALA A 81 3.56 -3.62 -6.32
C ALA A 81 5.09 -3.58 -6.15
N VAL A 82 5.61 -2.76 -5.23
CA VAL A 82 7.05 -2.73 -4.89
C VAL A 82 7.48 -4.06 -4.29
N ILE A 83 6.70 -4.60 -3.35
CA ILE A 83 6.97 -5.90 -2.73
C ILE A 83 6.89 -7.03 -3.77
N ALA A 84 5.86 -7.03 -4.62
CA ALA A 84 5.74 -8.00 -5.70
C ALA A 84 6.93 -7.92 -6.66
N ALA A 85 7.38 -6.71 -7.00
CA ALA A 85 8.54 -6.53 -7.88
C ALA A 85 9.83 -7.04 -7.23
N GLU A 86 10.03 -6.84 -5.93
CA GLU A 86 11.14 -7.41 -5.16
C GLU A 86 11.11 -8.95 -5.20
N VAL A 87 10.00 -9.54 -4.77
CA VAL A 87 9.81 -10.99 -4.63
C VAL A 87 9.95 -11.71 -5.97
N LEU A 88 9.31 -11.16 -7.01
CA LEU A 88 9.28 -11.74 -8.36
C LEU A 88 10.44 -11.28 -9.25
N LYS A 89 11.40 -10.50 -8.70
CA LYS A 89 12.57 -9.96 -9.40
C LYS A 89 12.20 -9.25 -10.70
N LYS A 90 11.22 -8.36 -10.64
CA LYS A 90 10.69 -7.62 -11.80
C LYS A 90 11.40 -6.29 -12.01
N SER A 91 11.32 -5.79 -13.23
CA SER A 91 11.93 -4.52 -13.60
C SER A 91 11.09 -3.33 -13.10
N GLY A 92 11.70 -2.14 -13.06
CA GLY A 92 10.95 -0.90 -12.80
C GLY A 92 9.86 -0.64 -13.84
N LYS A 93 10.01 -1.13 -15.08
CA LYS A 93 8.97 -1.04 -16.11
C LYS A 93 7.76 -1.91 -15.76
N ASP A 94 7.99 -3.12 -15.26
CA ASP A 94 6.91 -4.01 -14.82
C ASP A 94 6.18 -3.43 -13.61
N LEU A 95 6.93 -2.85 -12.65
CA LEU A 95 6.37 -2.13 -11.51
C LEU A 95 5.43 -1.00 -11.97
N LEU A 96 5.91 -0.11 -12.86
CA LEU A 96 5.11 0.98 -13.40
C LEU A 96 3.87 0.45 -14.14
N THR A 97 4.02 -0.64 -14.88
CA THR A 97 2.91 -1.26 -15.62
C THR A 97 1.85 -1.79 -14.65
N ALA A 98 2.25 -2.45 -13.57
CA ALA A 98 1.34 -2.97 -12.56
C ALA A 98 0.57 -1.85 -11.83
N VAL A 99 1.26 -0.77 -11.45
CA VAL A 99 0.64 0.40 -10.80
C VAL A 99 -0.38 1.07 -11.74
N VAL A 100 -0.03 1.30 -13.01
CA VAL A 100 -0.97 1.90 -13.98
C VAL A 100 -2.17 0.98 -14.23
N ALA A 101 -1.96 -0.33 -14.34
CA ALA A 101 -3.03 -1.29 -14.55
C ALA A 101 -3.99 -1.34 -13.36
N GLU A 102 -3.50 -1.27 -12.13
CA GLU A 102 -4.35 -1.20 -10.95
C GLU A 102 -5.12 0.12 -10.89
N TYR A 103 -4.49 1.28 -11.15
CA TYR A 103 -5.23 2.55 -11.13
C TYR A 103 -6.42 2.53 -12.09
N GLU A 104 -6.23 1.99 -13.30
CA GLU A 104 -7.30 1.83 -14.27
C GLU A 104 -8.44 0.93 -13.74
N VAL A 105 -8.09 -0.19 -13.08
CA VAL A 105 -9.08 -1.13 -12.52
C VAL A 105 -9.78 -0.51 -11.31
N TYR A 106 -9.04 0.08 -10.38
CA TYR A 106 -9.56 0.71 -9.17
C TYR A 106 -10.59 1.78 -9.51
N GLN A 107 -10.26 2.69 -10.44
CA GLN A 107 -11.17 3.75 -10.85
C GLN A 107 -12.45 3.19 -11.47
N ARG A 108 -12.35 2.19 -12.34
CA ARG A 108 -13.52 1.55 -12.96
C ARG A 108 -14.41 0.85 -11.93
N VAL A 109 -13.81 0.11 -11.00
CA VAL A 109 -14.55 -0.60 -9.95
C VAL A 109 -15.22 0.37 -8.98
N ALA A 110 -14.49 1.40 -8.54
CA ALA A 110 -15.02 2.41 -7.63
C ALA A 110 -16.19 3.17 -8.26
N LEU A 111 -16.05 3.63 -9.50
CA LEU A 111 -17.11 4.35 -10.21
C LEU A 111 -18.31 3.47 -10.57
N ALA A 112 -18.11 2.16 -10.77
CA ALA A 112 -19.23 1.23 -10.96
C ALA A 112 -20.08 1.05 -9.69
N GLY A 113 -19.46 1.27 -8.52
CA GLY A 113 -20.12 1.25 -7.21
C GLY A 113 -20.55 2.62 -6.70
N ASP A 114 -20.46 3.67 -7.53
CA ASP A 114 -20.85 5.03 -7.16
C ASP A 114 -22.37 5.10 -6.89
N THR A 115 -22.74 5.39 -5.64
CA THR A 115 -24.14 5.42 -5.18
C THR A 115 -24.39 6.54 -4.19
N ASN A 116 -25.64 6.99 -4.02
CA ASN A 116 -25.97 8.00 -3.01
C ASN A 116 -25.86 7.51 -1.54
N ILE A 117 -25.25 6.34 -1.29
CA ILE A 117 -25.00 5.82 0.05
C ILE A 117 -23.71 6.45 0.58
N VAL A 118 -23.84 7.35 1.54
CA VAL A 118 -22.74 8.14 2.14
C VAL A 118 -21.55 7.27 2.59
N GLY A 119 -21.81 6.06 3.10
CA GLY A 119 -20.76 5.14 3.56
C GLY A 119 -19.86 4.56 2.46
N PHE A 120 -20.31 4.55 1.20
CA PHE A 120 -19.53 4.04 0.05
C PHE A 120 -18.84 5.15 -0.75
N ASN A 121 -19.17 6.41 -0.48
CA ASN A 121 -18.72 7.58 -1.25
C ASN A 121 -18.06 8.65 -0.37
N ILE A 122 -17.41 8.23 0.71
CA ILE A 122 -16.90 9.14 1.74
C ILE A 122 -15.92 10.21 1.20
N PHE A 123 -15.20 9.90 0.11
CA PHE A 123 -14.28 10.83 -0.57
C PHE A 123 -14.94 11.63 -1.71
N ALA A 124 -16.04 11.14 -2.28
CA ALA A 124 -16.77 11.81 -3.35
C ALA A 124 -17.77 12.85 -2.82
N CYS A 125 -18.22 12.72 -1.57
CA CYS A 125 -19.17 13.64 -0.93
C CYS A 125 -18.55 14.95 -0.41
N LEU A 126 -17.23 15.14 -0.54
CA LEU A 126 -16.51 16.31 -0.02
C LEU A 126 -16.30 17.44 -1.06
N PHE A 127 -16.84 17.30 -2.27
CA PHE A 127 -16.72 18.30 -3.35
C PHE A 127 -18.08 18.67 -3.96
#